data_AF-A0A9E5EYL9-F1
#
_entry.id   AF-A0A9E5EYL9-F1
#
_cell.length_a   1.000
_cell.length_b   1.000
_cell.length_c   1.000
_cell.angle_alpha   90.00
_cell.angle_beta   90.00
_cell.angle_gamma   90.00
#
_symmetry.space_group_name_H-M   'P 1'
#
loop_
_entity.id
_entity.type
_entity.pdbx_description
1 polymer ?
#
loop_
_entity_poly.entity_id
_entity_poly.type
_entity_poly.pdbx_seq_one_letter_code
_entity_poly.pdbx_strand_id
1 'polypeptide(L)' 'MYHINPAVIKSILSSMPKEEFYRHARFIHSQSLFLPEGTNRQVMFFNLWQWCLGLHRERFGG' A
#
# COMPACT_ATOMS: atom_id res chain seq x y z
N MET A 1 -15.20 -8.39 -12.63
CA MET A 1 -13.85 -8.35 -12.03
C MET A 1 -13.81 -7.18 -11.07
N TYR A 2 -13.51 -7.41 -9.78
CA TYR A 2 -13.37 -6.31 -8.82
C TYR A 2 -12.20 -5.41 -9.23
N HIS A 3 -12.49 -4.18 -9.66
CA HIS A 3 -11.47 -3.19 -9.96
C HIS A 3 -11.02 -2.57 -8.64
N ILE A 4 -9.86 -3.01 -8.14
CA ILE A 4 -9.29 -2.45 -6.92
C ILE A 4 -8.93 -0.98 -7.21
N ASN A 5 -9.53 -0.05 -6.48
CA ASN A 5 -9.24 1.37 -6.63
C ASN A 5 -8.13 1.79 -5.64
N PRO A 6 -6.93 2.17 -6.12
CA PRO A 6 -5.83 2.57 -5.25
C PRO A 6 -6.13 3.84 -4.44
N ALA A 7 -7.00 4.74 -4.91
CA ALA A 7 -7.38 5.94 -4.16
C ALA A 7 -8.19 5.58 -2.89
N VAL A 8 -9.09 4.60 -3.00
CA VAL A 8 -9.87 4.09 -1.86
C VAL A 8 -8.94 3.44 -0.84
N ILE A 9 -7.98 2.63 -1.29
CA ILE A 9 -6.97 2.03 -0.41
C ILE A 9 -6.18 3.11 0.33
N LYS A 10 -5.69 4.13 -0.36
CA LYS A 10 -4.96 5.25 0.26
C LYS A 10 -5.80 5.96 1.31
N SER A 11 -7.07 6.25 1.01
CA SER A 11 -7.98 6.89 1.96
C SER A 11 -8.12 6.07 3.25
N ILE A 12 -8.34 4.75 3.14
CA ILE A 12 -8.47 3.86 4.31
C ILE A 12 -7.16 3.82 5.12
N LEU A 13 -6.01 3.65 4.44
CA LEU A 13 -4.70 3.57 5.11
C LEU A 13 -4.33 4.88 5.83
N SER A 14 -4.73 6.03 5.28
CA SER A 14 -4.44 7.35 5.86
C SER A 14 -5.12 7.60 7.20
N SER A 15 -6.25 6.94 7.49
CA SER A 15 -6.95 7.06 8.76
C SER A 15 -6.57 5.97 9.77
N MET A 16 -5.86 4.93 9.36
CA MET A 16 -5.55 3.80 10.23
C MET A 16 -4.58 4.16 11.37
N PRO A 17 -4.73 3.52 12.55
CA PRO A 17 -3.71 3.49 13.58
C PRO A 17 -2.41 2.85 13.10
N LYS A 18 -1.29 3.19 13.74
CA LYS A 18 0.07 2.77 13.34
C LYS A 18 0.22 1.26 13.14
N GLU A 19 -0.23 0.46 14.09
CA GLU A 19 -0.10 -1.01 14.03
C GLU A 19 -0.91 -1.64 12.89
N GLU A 20 -2.15 -1.18 12.67
CA GLU A 20 -2.98 -1.65 11.56
C GLU A 20 -2.39 -1.23 10.21
N PHE A 21 -1.97 0.03 10.12
CA PHE A 21 -1.28 0.54 8.94
C PHE A 21 -0.07 -0.33 8.58
N TYR A 22 0.78 -0.70 9.54
CA TYR A 22 1.94 -1.55 9.28
C TYR A 22 1.58 -2.95 8.80
N ARG A 23 0.51 -3.56 9.33
CA ARG A 23 0.05 -4.87 8.85
C ARG A 23 -0.36 -4.78 7.39
N HIS A 24 -1.14 -3.77 7.03
CA HIS A 24 -1.59 -3.58 5.65
C HIS A 24 -0.47 -3.15 4.70
N ALA A 25 0.45 -2.29 5.14
CA ALA A 25 1.61 -1.88 4.35
C ALA A 25 2.53 -3.08 4.03
N ARG A 26 2.75 -3.98 5.00
CA ARG A 26 3.48 -5.23 4.77
C ARG A 26 2.78 -6.15 3.78
N PHE A 27 1.46 -6.25 3.84
CA PHE A 27 0.68 -7.02 2.86
C PHE A 27 0.79 -6.40 1.45
N ILE A 28 0.69 -5.08 1.32
CA ILE A 28 0.84 -4.38 0.05
C ILE A 28 2.24 -4.63 -0.54
N HIS A 29 3.28 -4.57 0.30
CA HIS A 29 4.64 -4.90 -0.11
C HIS A 29 4.75 -6.35 -0.59
N SER A 30 4.20 -7.32 0.14
CA SER A 30 4.25 -8.72 -0.29
C SER A 30 3.55 -8.95 -1.63
N GLN A 31 2.38 -8.33 -1.86
CA GLN A 31 1.70 -8.40 -3.15
C GLN A 31 2.55 -7.81 -4.29
N SER A 32 3.32 -6.74 -4.05
CA SER A 32 4.21 -6.15 -5.05
C SER A 32 5.36 -7.08 -5.48
N LEU A 33 5.74 -8.03 -4.61
CA LEU A 33 6.83 -8.98 -4.85
C LEU A 33 6.35 -10.31 -5.46
N PHE A 34 5.16 -10.79 -5.06
CA PHE A 34 4.66 -12.11 -5.46
C PHE A 34 3.77 -12.10 -6.71
N LEU A 35 3.27 -10.94 -7.13
CA LEU A 35 2.51 -10.85 -8.37
C LEU A 35 3.43 -10.92 -9.59
N PRO A 36 2.96 -11.46 -10.73
CA PRO A 36 3.77 -11.51 -11.94
C PRO A 36 4.26 -10.12 -12.35
N GLU A 37 5.56 -10.03 -12.63
CA GLU A 37 6.23 -8.78 -13.00
C GLU A 37 5.61 -8.17 -14.25
N GLY A 38 5.54 -6.84 -14.30
CA GLY A 38 4.98 -6.10 -15.44
C GLY A 38 3.46 -6.10 -15.52
N THR A 39 2.76 -6.82 -14.64
CA THR A 39 1.28 -6.74 -14.60
C THR A 39 0.83 -5.42 -13.98
N ASN A 40 -0.25 -4.85 -14.49
CA ASN A 40 -0.88 -3.64 -13.93
C ASN A 40 -1.16 -3.76 -12.42
N ARG A 41 -1.49 -4.99 -11.98
CA ARG A 41 -1.76 -5.27 -10.57
C ARG A 41 -0.48 -5.20 -9.73
N GLN A 42 0.62 -5.79 -10.20
CA GLN A 42 1.92 -5.70 -9.54
C GLN A 42 2.40 -4.25 -9.43
N VAL A 43 2.31 -3.49 -10.53
CA VAL A 43 2.66 -2.07 -10.58
C VAL A 43 1.81 -1.23 -9.62
N MET A 44 0.50 -1.49 -9.55
CA MET A 44 -0.39 -0.82 -8.60
C MET A 44 0.05 -1.06 -7.14
N PHE A 45 0.34 -2.31 -6.76
CA PHE A 45 0.81 -2.62 -5.40
C PHE A 45 2.18 -2.02 -5.10
N PHE A 46 3.09 -2.03 -6.08
CA PHE A 46 4.39 -1.37 -5.95
C PHE A 46 4.25 0.13 -5.69
N ASN A 47 3.39 0.82 -6.46
CA ASN A 47 3.13 2.25 -6.29
C ASN A 47 2.44 2.54 -4.94
N LEU A 48 1.54 1.67 -4.49
CA LEU A 48 0.94 1.77 -3.15
C LEU A 48 1.98 1.59 -2.05
N TRP A 49 2.92 0.66 -2.21
CA TRP A 49 4.02 0.47 -1.26
C TRP A 49 4.92 1.70 -1.15
N GLN A 50 5.34 2.28 -2.28
CA GLN A 50 6.12 3.53 -2.28
C GLN A 50 5.39 4.67 -1.58
N TRP A 51 4.07 4.79 -1.81
CA TRP A 51 3.25 5.77 -1.11
C TRP A 51 3.18 5.50 0.41
N CYS A 52 3.02 4.24 0.83
CA CYS A 52 3.03 3.87 2.25
C CYS A 52 4.34 4.25 2.95
N LEU A 53 5.50 4.12 2.28
CA LEU A 53 6.79 4.54 2.82
C LEU A 53 6.83 6.05 3.08
N GLY A 54 6.28 6.85 2.15
CA GLY A 54 6.15 8.31 2.31
C GLY A 54 5.23 8.66 3.47
N LEU A 55 4.02 8.10 3.49
CA LEU A 55 3.03 8.35 4.53
C LEU A 55 3.54 7.94 5.93
N HIS A 56 4.25 6.82 6.02
CA HIS A 56 4.85 6.37 7.27
C HIS A 56 5.79 7.42 7.86
N ARG A 57 6.66 7.99 7.02
CA ARG A 57 7.60 9.04 7.44
C ARG A 57 6.86 10.29 7.91
N GLU A 58 5.81 10.70 7.18
CA GLU A 58 5.01 11.88 7.52
C GLU A 58 4.22 11.72 8.83
N ARG A 59 3.56 10.57 9.03
CA ARG A 59 2.63 10.38 10.16
C ARG A 59 3.28 9.81 11.42
N PHE A 60 4.35 9.02 11.26
CA PHE A 60 4.92 8.23 12.34
C PHE A 60 6.44 8.39 12.48
N GLY A 61 7.08 9.13 11.58
CA GLY A 61 8.49 9.53 11.69
C GLY A 61 8.61 10.69 12.65
N GLY A 62 8.93 10.39 13.91
CA GLY A 62 9.54 11.34 14.85
C GLY A 62 11.06 11.33 14.69
#